data_AF-A0A4U0XXB6-F1
#
_entry.id   AF-A0A4U0XXB6-F1
#
_cell.length_a   1.000
_cell.length_b   1.000
_cell.length_c   1.000
_cell.angle_alpha   90.00
_cell.angle_beta   90.00
_cell.angle_gamma   90.00
#
_symmetry.space_group_name_H-M   'P 1'
#
loop_
_entity.id
_entity.type
_entity.pdbx_description
1 polymer ?
#
loop_
_entity_poly.entity_id
_entity_poly.type
_entity_poly.pdbx_seq_one_letter_code
_entity_poly.pdbx_strand_id
1 'polypeptide(L)'
;MLNAKALSELLSKNSDERLCKRWYLMTPNGTLLAHTQPTSARELRQQVAMVALSWQEQQQPSSTELDEASRKRDLYTLLIESDVHNILVRKIQPQLLLVLEGGVPPRKRSFEPRVVAEGPDGEPLHEAESSMSTTTAGVIGLHKKKLAAMAAAMIAEFERTGFKMPEEGSNHLF
;
A
#
# COMPACT_ATOMS: atom_id res chain seq x y z
N MET A 1 3.03 -22.70 -3.80
CA MET A 1 2.01 -22.08 -2.92
C MET A 1 2.67 -21.02 -2.05
N LEU A 2 1.97 -19.92 -1.75
CA LEU A 2 2.48 -18.84 -0.92
C LEU A 2 2.62 -19.31 0.55
N ASN A 3 3.82 -19.26 1.13
CA ASN A 3 4.02 -19.62 2.53
C ASN A 3 3.77 -18.40 3.44
N ALA A 4 2.54 -18.26 3.93
CA ALA A 4 2.12 -17.14 4.78
C ALA A 4 2.95 -17.01 6.07
N LYS A 5 3.42 -18.13 6.63
CA LYS A 5 4.27 -18.12 7.84
C LYS A 5 5.65 -17.54 7.54
N ALA A 6 6.31 -18.03 6.50
CA ALA A 6 7.62 -17.53 6.09
C ALA A 6 7.57 -16.03 5.70
N LEU A 7 6.48 -15.60 5.05
CA LEU A 7 6.24 -14.19 4.76
C LEU A 7 6.02 -13.36 6.03
N SER A 8 5.23 -13.86 6.99
CA SER A 8 5.02 -13.16 8.26
C SER A 8 6.34 -13.02 9.03
N GLU A 9 7.19 -14.05 9.01
CA GLU A 9 8.55 -13.99 9.57
C GLU A 9 9.44 -12.95 8.86
N LEU A 10 9.42 -12.93 7.51
CA LEU A 10 10.16 -11.94 6.71
C LEU A 10 9.69 -10.51 7.04
N LEU A 11 8.38 -10.29 7.09
CA LEU A 11 7.77 -9.00 7.42
C LEU A 11 8.18 -8.55 8.82
N SER A 12 8.15 -9.46 9.79
CA SER A 12 8.52 -9.17 11.18
C SER A 12 10.02 -8.83 11.33
N LYS A 13 10.90 -9.50 10.58
CA LYS A 13 12.34 -9.16 10.57
C LYS A 13 12.64 -7.78 9.99
N ASN A 14 11.70 -7.19 9.26
CA ASN A 14 11.85 -5.86 8.64
C ASN A 14 11.10 -4.75 9.39
N SER A 15 10.42 -5.07 10.50
CA SER A 15 9.76 -4.07 11.34
C SER A 15 10.75 -3.33 12.24
N ASP A 16 10.46 -2.07 12.51
CA ASP A 16 11.17 -1.19 13.42
C ASP A 16 10.13 -0.31 14.10
N GLU A 17 10.06 -0.30 15.43
CA GLU A 17 8.99 0.39 16.17
C GLU A 17 8.89 1.89 15.89
N ARG A 18 10.00 2.52 15.47
CA ARG A 18 10.08 3.97 15.26
C ARG A 18 9.85 4.36 13.81
N LEU A 19 10.38 3.58 12.88
CA LEU A 19 10.36 3.89 11.45
C LEU A 19 9.34 3.02 10.71
N CYS A 20 9.34 1.71 10.91
CA CYS A 20 8.54 0.78 10.12
C CYS A 20 7.78 -0.14 11.04
N LYS A 21 6.81 0.43 11.74
CA LYS A 21 6.12 -0.22 12.85
C LYS A 21 5.48 -1.54 12.43
N ARG A 22 4.89 -1.59 11.23
CA ARG A 22 4.17 -2.78 10.78
C ARG A 22 4.21 -2.93 9.27
N TRP A 23 4.35 -4.18 8.84
CA TRP A 23 4.18 -4.60 7.46
C TRP A 23 3.05 -5.61 7.35
N TYR A 24 2.32 -5.57 6.23
CA TYR A 24 1.37 -6.63 5.89
C TYR A 24 1.14 -6.76 4.40
N LEU A 25 0.74 -7.96 4.00
CA LEU A 25 0.29 -8.32 2.67
C LEU A 25 -1.23 -8.51 2.70
N MET A 26 -1.91 -7.93 1.73
CA MET A 26 -3.35 -8.08 1.57
C MET A 26 -3.74 -8.08 0.10
N THR A 27 -4.95 -8.56 -0.18
CA THR A 27 -5.61 -8.34 -1.47
C THR A 27 -6.25 -6.94 -1.50
N PRO A 28 -6.55 -6.39 -2.69
CA PRO A 28 -7.30 -5.13 -2.82
C PRO A 28 -8.68 -5.13 -2.15
N ASN A 29 -9.28 -6.31 -1.96
CA ASN A 29 -10.59 -6.47 -1.32
C ASN A 29 -10.57 -6.52 0.22
N GLY A 30 -9.39 -6.38 0.85
CA GLY A 30 -9.29 -6.38 2.32
C GLY A 30 -8.96 -7.73 2.95
N THR A 31 -8.63 -8.76 2.16
CA THR A 31 -8.20 -10.05 2.72
C THR A 31 -6.73 -9.99 3.14
N LEU A 32 -6.47 -10.14 4.45
CA LEU A 32 -5.12 -10.18 5.01
C LEU A 32 -4.46 -11.55 4.75
N LEU A 33 -3.23 -11.54 4.23
CA LEU A 33 -2.48 -12.76 3.87
C LEU A 33 -1.29 -13.03 4.80
N ALA A 34 -0.52 -12.00 5.14
CA ALA A 34 0.64 -12.09 6.03
C ALA A 34 0.87 -10.74 6.72
N HIS A 35 1.49 -10.75 7.90
CA HIS A 35 1.72 -9.52 8.66
C HIS A 35 2.88 -9.66 9.65
N THR A 36 3.38 -8.52 10.12
CA THR A 36 4.30 -8.44 11.26
C THR A 36 3.66 -9.00 12.54
N GLN A 37 4.40 -9.83 13.26
CA GLN A 37 4.02 -10.39 14.55
C GLN A 37 5.00 -9.93 15.65
N PRO A 38 4.53 -9.74 16.90
CA PRO A 38 3.13 -9.85 17.34
C PRO A 38 2.29 -8.60 16.99
N THR A 39 0.99 -8.78 16.70
CA THR A 39 0.05 -7.68 16.46
C THR A 39 -1.34 -8.01 17.01
N SER A 40 -2.07 -7.00 17.52
CA SER A 40 -3.48 -7.13 17.89
C SER A 40 -4.38 -7.35 16.66
N ALA A 41 -5.12 -8.46 16.63
CA ALA A 41 -6.02 -8.79 15.53
C ALA A 41 -7.13 -7.73 15.31
N ARG A 42 -7.58 -7.05 16.37
CA ARG A 42 -8.60 -6.00 16.29
C ARG A 42 -8.08 -4.77 15.54
N GLU A 43 -6.92 -4.26 15.96
CA GLU A 43 -6.30 -3.09 15.33
C GLU A 43 -5.95 -3.37 13.87
N LEU A 44 -5.40 -4.55 13.60
CA LEU A 44 -4.99 -4.92 12.25
C LEU A 44 -6.18 -4.98 11.28
N ARG A 45 -7.31 -5.56 11.71
CA ARG A 45 -8.53 -5.61 10.88
C ARG A 45 -9.06 -4.22 10.56
N GLN A 46 -9.09 -3.32 11.55
CA GLN A 46 -9.55 -1.95 11.34
C GLN A 46 -8.66 -1.23 10.31
N GLN A 47 -7.35 -1.42 10.41
CA GLN A 47 -6.39 -0.80 9.50
C GLN A 47 -6.45 -1.40 8.09
N VAL A 48 -6.57 -2.72 7.96
CA VAL A 48 -6.76 -3.41 6.67
C VAL A 48 -8.04 -2.93 5.99
N ALA A 49 -9.14 -2.79 6.73
CA ALA A 49 -10.39 -2.29 6.19
C ALA A 49 -10.25 -0.85 5.68
N MET A 50 -9.62 0.04 6.47
CA MET A 50 -9.38 1.42 6.04
C MET A 50 -8.53 1.49 4.77
N VAL A 51 -7.45 0.71 4.70
CA VAL A 51 -6.59 0.67 3.51
C VAL A 51 -7.32 0.11 2.29
N ALA A 52 -8.13 -0.94 2.45
CA ALA A 52 -8.92 -1.50 1.36
C ALA A 52 -9.90 -0.46 0.80
N LEU A 53 -10.64 0.24 1.66
CA LEU A 53 -11.60 1.26 1.25
C LEU A 53 -10.90 2.41 0.53
N SER A 54 -9.81 2.94 1.08
CA SER A 54 -9.03 4.01 0.43
C SER A 54 -8.44 3.55 -0.91
N TRP A 55 -7.95 2.31 -1.01
CA TRP A 55 -7.43 1.77 -2.26
C TRP A 55 -8.52 1.60 -3.33
N GLN A 56 -9.72 1.17 -2.92
CA GLN A 56 -10.86 1.01 -3.83
C GLN A 56 -11.41 2.35 -4.30
N GLU A 57 -11.52 3.33 -3.41
CA GLU A 57 -11.97 4.69 -3.73
C GLU A 57 -11.12 5.32 -4.84
N GLN A 58 -9.79 5.18 -4.76
CA GLN A 58 -8.87 5.72 -5.76
C GLN A 58 -8.93 5.00 -7.12
N GLN A 59 -9.53 3.81 -7.19
CA GLN A 59 -9.72 3.06 -8.44
C GLN A 59 -11.08 3.34 -9.09
N GLN A 60 -12.01 3.99 -8.38
CA GLN A 60 -13.30 4.35 -8.98
C GLN A 60 -13.11 5.50 -9.97
N PRO A 61 -13.69 5.41 -11.18
CA PRO A 61 -13.69 6.54 -12.11
C PRO A 61 -14.48 7.69 -11.47
N SER A 62 -13.87 8.87 -11.39
CA SER A 62 -14.59 10.09 -11.02
C SER A 62 -15.78 10.23 -11.98
N SER A 63 -16.99 10.36 -11.45
CA SER A 63 -18.24 10.47 -12.22
C SER A 63 -18.38 11.78 -13.01
N THR A 64 -17.29 12.52 -13.16
CA THR A 64 -17.24 13.81 -13.83
C THR A 64 -16.22 13.72 -14.96
N GLU A 65 -16.70 14.07 -16.15
CA GLU A 65 -16.02 14.23 -17.43
C GLU A 65 -16.08 13.04 -18.41
N LEU A 66 -16.94 13.25 -19.41
CA LEU A 66 -17.03 12.57 -20.69
C LEU A 66 -15.70 12.71 -21.43
N ASP A 67 -14.73 11.85 -21.14
CA ASP A 67 -13.62 11.61 -22.04
C ASP A 67 -13.35 10.10 -22.14
N GLU A 68 -13.81 9.51 -23.25
CA GLU A 68 -13.70 8.09 -23.60
C GLU A 68 -12.25 7.61 -23.86
N ALA A 69 -11.25 8.42 -23.54
CA ALA A 69 -9.84 8.03 -23.49
C ALA A 69 -9.32 7.84 -22.05
N SER A 70 -10.22 7.84 -21.05
CA SER A 70 -9.93 7.63 -19.64
C SER A 70 -9.19 6.31 -19.40
N ARG A 71 -7.85 6.40 -19.42
CA ARG A 71 -6.92 5.38 -18.95
C ARG A 71 -7.50 4.78 -17.68
N LYS A 72 -7.72 3.47 -17.64
CA LYS A 72 -7.76 2.72 -16.37
C LYS A 72 -6.56 3.22 -15.58
N ARG A 73 -6.79 4.05 -14.57
CA ARG A 73 -5.71 4.62 -13.77
C ARG A 73 -5.13 3.44 -13.00
N ASP A 74 -4.00 2.93 -13.47
CA ASP A 74 -3.36 1.77 -12.85
C ASP A 74 -2.73 2.22 -11.53
N LEU A 75 -3.56 2.26 -10.48
CA LEU A 75 -3.13 2.62 -9.15
C LEU A 75 -2.02 1.66 -8.72
N TYR A 76 -0.86 2.25 -8.46
CA TYR A 76 0.34 1.48 -8.21
C TYR A 76 0.89 1.74 -6.80
N THR A 77 0.81 2.98 -6.32
CA THR A 77 1.16 3.34 -4.94
C THR A 77 0.11 4.26 -4.34
N LEU A 78 -0.22 4.05 -3.06
CA LEU A 78 -1.11 4.90 -2.28
C LEU A 78 -0.41 5.33 -1.00
N LEU A 79 -0.38 6.64 -0.73
CA LEU A 79 0.12 7.23 0.51
C LEU A 79 -1.06 7.81 1.29
N ILE A 80 -1.17 7.46 2.57
CA ILE A 80 -2.14 8.03 3.50
C ILE A 80 -1.35 8.60 4.68
N GLU A 81 -1.40 9.91 4.84
CA GLU A 81 -0.83 10.63 5.98
C GLU A 81 -1.96 11.16 6.86
N SER A 82 -1.90 10.84 8.14
CA SER A 82 -2.78 11.40 9.17
C SER A 82 -1.98 11.79 10.41
N ASP A 83 -2.69 12.26 11.43
CA ASP A 83 -2.10 12.61 12.73
C ASP A 83 -1.54 11.40 13.46
N VAL A 84 -2.06 10.21 13.18
CA VAL A 84 -1.78 8.98 13.92
C VAL A 84 -1.15 7.88 13.06
N HIS A 85 -1.21 7.99 11.74
CA HIS A 85 -0.66 6.99 10.82
C HIS A 85 0.05 7.62 9.63
N ASN A 86 1.12 6.96 9.19
CA ASN A 86 1.68 7.10 7.86
C ASN A 86 1.61 5.72 7.19
N ILE A 87 0.78 5.59 6.17
CA ILE A 87 0.59 4.31 5.48
C ILE A 87 1.01 4.46 4.04
N LEU A 88 1.83 3.52 3.58
CA LEU A 88 2.23 3.40 2.20
C LEU A 88 1.80 2.03 1.70
N VAL A 89 1.08 2.02 0.59
CA VAL A 89 0.59 0.81 -0.07
C VAL A 89 1.24 0.74 -1.44
N ARG A 90 1.71 -0.43 -1.84
CA ARG A 90 2.24 -0.66 -3.18
C ARG A 90 1.71 -1.96 -3.77
N LYS A 91 1.27 -1.87 -5.02
CA LYS A 91 0.88 -3.03 -5.82
C LYS A 91 2.12 -3.84 -6.20
N ILE A 92 2.13 -5.12 -5.85
CA ILE A 92 3.21 -6.05 -6.23
C ILE A 92 2.75 -7.12 -7.22
N GLN A 93 1.44 -7.44 -7.24
CA GLN A 93 0.75 -8.18 -8.30
C GLN A 93 -0.69 -7.62 -8.44
N PRO A 94 -1.46 -7.93 -9.51
CA PRO A 94 -2.83 -7.44 -9.67
C PRO A 94 -3.72 -7.60 -8.42
N GLN A 95 -3.63 -8.76 -7.76
CA GLN A 95 -4.39 -9.11 -6.56
C GLN A 95 -3.54 -9.12 -5.28
N LEU A 96 -2.40 -8.41 -5.25
CA LEU A 96 -1.50 -8.40 -4.11
C LEU A 96 -0.92 -7.02 -3.83
N LEU A 97 -1.17 -6.54 -2.62
CA LEU A 97 -0.69 -5.28 -2.09
C LEU A 97 0.28 -5.53 -0.94
N LEU A 98 1.39 -4.80 -0.95
CA LEU A 98 2.30 -4.67 0.18
C LEU A 98 2.02 -3.34 0.89
N VAL A 99 1.85 -3.41 2.20
CA VAL A 99 1.54 -2.23 3.02
C VAL A 99 2.60 -2.06 4.10
N LEU A 100 3.03 -0.80 4.26
CA LEU A 100 3.92 -0.32 5.31
C LEU A 100 3.19 0.71 6.17
N GLU A 101 3.02 0.41 7.45
CA GLU A 101 2.72 1.39 8.49
C GLU A 101 4.05 1.95 9.02
N GLY A 102 4.30 3.20 8.69
CA GLY A 102 5.43 3.96 9.17
C GLY A 102 5.17 4.68 10.49
N GLY A 103 6.25 5.06 11.17
CA GLY A 103 6.16 5.99 12.28
C GLY A 103 5.62 7.36 11.85
N VAL A 104 5.00 8.07 12.79
CA VAL A 104 4.54 9.44 12.59
C VAL A 104 5.54 10.40 13.24
N PRO A 105 6.24 11.24 12.45
CA PRO A 105 7.12 12.26 13.02
C PRO A 105 6.27 13.34 13.74
N PRO A 106 6.85 14.09 14.70
CA PRO A 106 6.15 15.22 15.33
C PRO A 106 5.55 16.16 14.29
N ARG A 107 4.21 16.25 14.25
CA ARG A 107 3.48 17.10 13.31
C ARG A 107 3.40 18.53 13.85
N LYS A 108 3.44 19.50 12.94
CA LYS A 108 3.11 20.91 13.28
C LYS A 108 1.61 21.02 13.51
N ARG A 109 1.16 22.04 14.25
CA ARG A 109 -0.27 22.32 14.47
C ARG A 109 -1.06 22.54 13.17
N SER A 110 -0.37 22.95 12.09
CA SER A 110 -0.95 23.18 10.76
C SER A 110 -0.81 21.96 9.83
N PHE A 111 -0.58 20.76 10.36
CA PHE A 111 -0.52 19.56 9.53
C PHE A 111 -1.93 19.21 9.02
N GLU A 112 -2.03 18.95 7.73
CA GLU A 112 -3.26 18.53 7.08
C GLU A 112 -3.10 17.07 6.62
N PRO A 113 -4.02 16.17 7.03
CA PRO A 113 -4.06 14.82 6.49
C PRO A 113 -4.17 14.82 4.97
N ARG A 114 -3.52 13.83 4.34
CA ARG A 114 -3.35 13.79 2.89
C ARG A 114 -3.43 12.35 2.40
N VAL A 115 -4.09 12.18 1.25
CA VAL A 115 -4.08 10.93 0.48
C VAL A 115 -3.49 11.21 -0.90
N VAL A 116 -2.56 10.37 -1.35
CA VAL A 116 -1.91 10.49 -2.67
C VAL A 116 -1.96 9.17 -3.38
N ALA A 117 -2.54 9.16 -4.57
CA ALA A 117 -2.51 8.04 -5.49
C ALA A 117 -1.44 8.29 -6.56
N GLU A 118 -0.56 7.32 -6.78
CA GLU A 118 0.54 7.37 -7.75
C GLU A 118 0.40 6.22 -8.75
N GLY A 119 0.63 6.52 -10.02
CA GLY A 119 0.70 5.53 -11.11
C GLY A 119 2.02 4.78 -11.14
N PRO A 120 2.23 3.87 -12.12
CA PRO A 120 3.45 3.07 -12.24
C PRO A 120 4.72 3.91 -12.39
N ASP A 121 4.59 5.08 -13.05
CA ASP A 121 5.68 6.02 -13.29
C ASP A 121 6.02 6.87 -12.05
N GLY A 122 5.26 6.73 -10.95
CA GLY A 122 5.42 7.53 -9.73
C GLY A 122 4.72 8.89 -9.80
N GLU A 123 4.06 9.19 -10.92
CA GLU A 123 3.30 10.43 -11.10
C GLU A 123 1.96 10.38 -10.36
N PRO A 124 1.52 11.49 -9.72
CA PRO A 124 0.22 11.58 -9.08
C PRO A 124 -0.93 11.34 -10.07
N LEU A 125 -1.92 10.54 -9.66
CA LEU A 125 -3.11 10.23 -10.46
C LEU A 125 -4.22 11.30 -10.37
N HIS A 126 -4.10 12.21 -9.41
CA HIS A 126 -4.93 13.41 -9.27
C HIS A 126 -4.02 14.61 -8.99
N GLU A 127 -4.33 15.77 -9.56
CA GLU A 127 -3.79 17.04 -9.07
C GLU A 127 -4.30 17.22 -7.64
N ALA A 128 -3.43 17.06 -6.66
CA ALA A 128 -3.79 17.42 -5.30
C ALA A 128 -4.12 18.91 -5.31
N GLU A 129 -5.39 19.28 -5.07
CA GLU A 129 -5.77 20.64 -4.71
C GLU A 129 -5.18 20.98 -3.33
N SER A 130 -3.86 21.10 -3.24
CA SER A 130 -3.15 21.93 -2.28
C SER A 130 -1.68 22.00 -2.68
N SER A 131 -1.33 23.16 -3.24
CA SER A 131 -0.05 23.84 -3.25
C SER A 131 1.25 23.04 -3.03
N MET A 132 2.09 23.13 -4.07
CA MET A 132 3.55 23.11 -4.03
C MET A 132 4.23 21.91 -3.35
N SER A 133 4.54 20.94 -4.23
CA SER A 133 5.82 20.23 -4.26
C SER A 133 6.99 21.11 -3.78
N THR A 134 7.77 20.63 -2.81
CA THR A 134 9.19 20.28 -2.97
C THR A 134 9.64 19.73 -1.61
N THR A 135 10.23 18.54 -1.59
CA THR A 135 10.75 17.79 -0.41
C THR A 135 9.73 17.10 0.52
N THR A 136 9.42 15.83 0.24
CA THR A 136 9.20 14.84 1.32
C THR A 136 10.56 14.49 1.96
N ALA A 137 11.31 15.52 2.39
CA ALA A 137 12.60 15.34 3.03
C ALA A 137 12.38 14.81 4.46
N GLY A 138 12.85 13.59 4.67
CA GLY A 138 12.85 12.92 5.96
C GLY A 138 12.27 11.51 5.90
N VAL A 139 11.41 11.22 6.87
CA VAL A 139 10.92 9.88 7.21
C VAL A 139 10.06 9.26 6.09
N ILE A 140 9.19 10.03 5.42
CA ILE A 140 8.36 9.52 4.30
C ILE A 140 9.20 9.08 3.11
N GLY A 141 10.24 9.85 2.73
CA GLY A 141 11.17 9.45 1.68
C GLY A 141 11.89 8.15 2.02
N LEU A 142 12.25 7.94 3.29
CA LEU A 142 12.84 6.69 3.77
C LEU A 142 11.83 5.52 3.70
N HIS A 143 10.58 5.74 4.11
CA HIS A 143 9.52 4.74 4.02
C HIS A 143 9.25 4.33 2.57
N LYS A 144 9.17 5.29 1.65
CA LYS A 144 9.02 5.03 0.21
C LYS A 144 10.16 4.16 -0.32
N LYS A 145 11.41 4.50 0.01
CA LYS A 145 12.59 3.71 -0.38
C LYS A 145 12.54 2.29 0.17
N LYS A 146 12.18 2.12 1.44
CA LYS A 146 12.10 0.79 2.07
C LYS A 146 10.97 -0.05 1.49
N LEU A 147 9.80 0.54 1.28
CA LEU A 147 8.67 -0.12 0.62
C LEU A 147 9.04 -0.56 -0.80
N ALA A 148 9.68 0.31 -1.58
CA ALA A 148 10.13 -0.01 -2.93
C ALA A 148 11.15 -1.16 -2.95
N ALA A 149 12.14 -1.14 -2.04
CA ALA A 149 13.12 -2.22 -1.93
C ALA A 149 12.48 -3.56 -1.54
N MET A 150 11.56 -3.55 -0.58
CA MET A 150 10.86 -4.76 -0.15
C MET A 150 9.93 -5.31 -1.25
N ALA A 151 9.22 -4.41 -1.95
CA ALA A 151 8.40 -4.77 -3.10
C ALA A 151 9.25 -5.40 -4.21
N ALA A 152 10.39 -4.79 -4.57
CA ALA A 152 11.28 -5.32 -5.60
C ALA A 152 11.82 -6.71 -5.25
N ALA A 153 12.23 -6.93 -3.99
CA ALA A 153 12.69 -8.23 -3.52
C ALA A 153 11.58 -9.30 -3.59
N MET A 154 10.34 -8.95 -3.21
CA MET A 154 9.21 -9.87 -3.30
C MET A 154 8.83 -10.19 -4.75
N ILE A 155 8.81 -9.19 -5.63
CA ILE A 155 8.52 -9.37 -7.06
C ILE A 155 9.56 -10.30 -7.69
N ALA A 156 10.85 -10.05 -7.47
CA ALA A 156 11.92 -10.90 -8.00
C ALA A 156 11.81 -12.35 -7.49
N GLU A 157 11.44 -12.55 -6.23
CA GLU A 157 11.23 -13.89 -5.66
C GLU A 157 10.00 -14.58 -6.26
N PHE A 158 8.91 -13.85 -6.51
CA PHE A 158 7.72 -14.40 -7.18
C PHE A 158 8.01 -14.78 -8.63
N GLU A 159 8.76 -13.96 -9.36
CA GLU A 159 9.22 -14.28 -10.71
C GLU A 159 10.11 -15.53 -10.71
N ARG A 160 11.06 -15.60 -9.78
CA ARG A 160 11.98 -16.75 -9.62
C ARG A 160 11.25 -18.06 -9.33
N THR A 161 10.15 -17.99 -8.57
CA THR A 161 9.35 -19.16 -8.18
C THR A 161 8.18 -19.44 -9.13
N GLY A 162 7.94 -18.56 -10.12
CA GLY A 162 6.79 -18.61 -11.01
C GLY A 162 5.45 -18.35 -10.30
N PHE A 163 5.47 -17.78 -9.11
CA PHE A 163 4.27 -17.54 -8.32
C PHE A 163 3.45 -16.37 -8.90
N LYS A 164 2.20 -16.65 -9.26
CA LYS A 164 1.19 -15.65 -9.61
C LYS A 164 -0.02 -15.80 -8.71
N MET A 165 -0.51 -14.67 -8.19
CA MET A 165 -1.80 -14.63 -7.51
C MET A 165 -2.91 -14.96 -8.50
N PRO A 166 -3.88 -15.80 -8.12
CA PRO A 166 -5.04 -16.06 -8.97
C PRO A 166 -5.82 -14.76 -9.21
N GLU A 167 -6.28 -14.56 -10.46
CA GLU A 167 -7.24 -13.51 -10.76
C GLU A 167 -8.58 -13.83 -10.08
N GLU A 168 -9.31 -12.79 -9.62
CA GLU A 168 -10.68 -12.95 -9.13
C GLU A 168 -11.55 -13.49 -10.27
N GLY A 169 -11.94 -14.77 -10.17
CA GLY A 169 -12.70 -15.46 -11.23
C GLY A 169 -12.32 -16.92 -11.47
N SER A 170 -11.23 -17.43 -10.89
CA SER A 170 -10.84 -18.85 -11.01
C SER A 170 -11.48 -19.78 -9.98
N ASN A 171 -12.64 -19.40 -9.42
CA ASN A 171 -13.56 -20.36 -8.81
C ASN A 171 -14.53 -20.89 -9.88
N HIS A 172 -14.01 -21.62 -10.87
CA HIS A 172 -14.81 -22.62 -11.57
C HIS A 172 -14.91 -23.84 -10.63
N LEU A 173 -15.70 -23.70 -9.57
CA LEU A 173 -16.15 -24.85 -8.78
C LEU A 173 -17.27 -25.52 -9.58
N PHE A 174 -17.03 -26.79 -9.87
CA PHE A 174 -17.90 -27.78 -10.51
C PHE A 174 -19.32 -27.78 -9.95
#